data_AF-A0A662IPT5-F1
#
_entry.id   AF-A0A662IPT5-F1
#
_cell.length_a   1.000
_cell.length_b   1.000
_cell.length_c   1.000
_cell.angle_alpha   90.00
_cell.angle_beta   90.00
_cell.angle_gamma   90.00
#
_symmetry.space_group_name_H-M   'P 1'
#
loop_
_entity.id
_entity.type
_entity.pdbx_description
1 polymer ?
#
loop_
_entity_poly.entity_id
_entity_poly.type
_entity_poly.pdbx_seq_one_letter_code
_entity_poly.pdbx_strand_id
1 'polypeptide(L)' 'MEAINIISEYTRVKEELYEILSAYKVSSVDELLNKIKSGELPEHPTYEDYLEAKSLYEDLKELRKKLYEVLERL' A
#
# COMPACT_ATOMS: atom_id res chain seq x y z
N MET A 1 -4.01 -14.62 -19.32
CA MET A 1 -3.76 -13.19 -19.61
C MET A 1 -4.31 -12.29 -18.49
N GLU A 2 -5.48 -12.57 -17.91
CA GLU A 2 -6.02 -11.83 -16.75
C GLU A 2 -5.14 -11.86 -15.49
N ALA A 3 -4.67 -13.04 -15.07
CA ALA A 3 -3.78 -13.17 -13.91
C ALA A 3 -2.48 -12.35 -14.04
N ILE A 4 -1.90 -12.29 -15.25
CA ILE A 4 -0.70 -11.49 -15.53
C ILE A 4 -0.99 -10.01 -15.34
N ASN A 5 -2.13 -9.51 -15.82
CA ASN A 5 -2.51 -8.10 -15.64
C ASN A 5 -2.69 -7.75 -14.16
N ILE A 6 -3.31 -8.63 -13.37
CA ILE A 6 -3.47 -8.43 -11.92
C ILE A 6 -2.11 -8.40 -11.22
N ILE A 7 -1.18 -9.29 -11.60
CA ILE A 7 0.18 -9.32 -11.04
C ILE A 7 0.96 -8.05 -11.40
N SER A 8 0.87 -7.57 -12.65
CA SER A 8 1.53 -6.33 -13.07
C SER A 8 1.01 -5.13 -12.27
N GLU A 9 -0.31 -5.02 -12.11
CA GLU A 9 -0.91 -3.93 -11.34
C GLU A 9 -0.58 -4.04 -9.85
N TYR A 10 -0.62 -5.25 -9.28
CA TYR A 10 -0.19 -5.50 -7.90
C TYR A 10 1.26 -5.07 -7.67
N THR A 11 2.14 -5.33 -8.63
CA THR A 11 3.56 -4.94 -8.54
C THR A 11 3.71 -3.42 -8.54
N ARG A 12 3.03 -2.72 -9.46
CA ARG A 12 3.04 -1.26 -9.54
C ARG A 12 2.55 -0.60 -8.25
N VAL A 13 1.36 -0.98 -7.77
CA VAL A 13 0.78 -0.44 -6.53
C VAL A 13 1.67 -0.72 -5.32
N LYS A 14 2.33 -1.89 -5.30
CA LYS A 14 3.25 -2.26 -4.22
C LYS A 14 4.52 -1.40 -4.23
N GLU A 15 5.04 -1.05 -5.40
CA GLU A 15 6.18 -0.15 -5.54
C GLU A 15 5.82 1.27 -5.07
N GLU A 16 4.67 1.80 -5.49
CA GLU A 16 4.17 3.12 -5.04
C GLU A 16 3.99 3.17 -3.51
N LEU A 17 3.39 2.13 -2.91
CA LEU A 17 3.28 2.03 -1.46
C LEU A 17 4.66 1.99 -0.78
N TYR A 18 5.60 1.25 -1.35
CA TYR A 18 6.95 1.14 -0.82
C TYR A 18 7.69 2.48 -0.87
N GLU A 19 7.53 3.25 -1.94
CA GLU A 19 8.13 4.58 -2.07
C GLU A 19 7.69 5.50 -0.92
N ILE A 20 6.39 5.59 -0.65
CA ILE A 20 5.86 6.40 0.45
C ILE A 20 6.40 5.92 1.80
N LEU A 21 6.31 4.63 2.10
CA LEU A 21 6.76 4.09 3.40
C LEU A 21 8.28 4.27 3.59
N SER A 22 9.05 4.12 2.52
CA SER A 22 10.51 4.29 2.55
C SER A 22 10.94 5.73 2.81
N ALA A 23 10.18 6.72 2.31
CA ALA A 23 10.43 8.14 2.58
C ALA A 23 10.40 8.47 4.08
N TYR A 24 9.56 7.75 4.82
CA TYR A 24 9.40 7.89 6.28
C TYR A 24 10.18 6.87 7.11
N LYS A 25 10.94 5.96 6.45
CA LYS A 25 11.68 4.87 7.09
C LYS A 25 10.79 3.99 7.99
N VAL A 26 9.58 3.72 7.52
CA VAL A 26 8.61 2.85 8.19
C VAL A 26 8.37 1.61 7.36
N SER A 27 7.91 0.55 8.03
CA SER A 27 7.65 -0.76 7.43
C SER A 27 6.17 -1.00 7.12
N SER A 28 5.26 -0.17 7.65
CA SER A 28 3.81 -0.32 7.47
C SER A 28 3.06 1.00 7.59
N VAL A 29 1.84 1.02 7.03
CA VAL A 29 0.88 2.13 7.14
C VAL A 29 0.52 2.42 8.62
N ASP A 30 0.44 1.38 9.45
CA ASP A 30 0.15 1.52 10.88
C ASP A 30 1.32 2.17 11.63
N GLU A 31 2.56 1.80 11.28
CA GLU A 31 3.76 2.43 11.84
C GLU A 31 3.80 3.92 11.48
N LEU A 32 3.52 4.27 10.22
CA LEU A 32 3.44 5.67 9.78
C LEU A 32 2.45 6.47 10.63
N LEU A 33 1.22 5.95 10.81
CA LEU A 33 0.20 6.60 11.61
C LEU A 33 0.59 6.74 13.08
N ASN A 34 1.23 5.73 13.66
CA ASN A 34 1.68 5.76 15.05
C ASN A 34 2.76 6.83 15.26
N LYS A 35 3.67 6.99 14.29
CA LYS A 35 4.69 8.05 14.33
C LYS A 35 4.09 9.45 14.20
N ILE A 36 3.04 9.63 13.39
CA ILE A 36 2.28 10.88 13.32
C ILE A 36 1.62 11.16 14.68
N LYS A 37 0.86 10.20 15.23
CA LYS A 37 0.11 10.35 16.48
C LYS A 37 0.98 10.62 17.71
N SER A 38 2.19 10.08 17.73
CA SER A 38 3.16 10.30 18.81
C SER A 38 3.94 11.62 18.67
N GLY A 39 3.81 12.30 17.52
CA GLY A 39 4.56 13.50 17.21
C GLY A 39 6.01 13.26 16.75
N GLU A 40 6.40 12.01 16.49
CA GLU A 40 7.71 11.68 15.90
C GLU A 40 7.82 12.21 14.46
N LEU A 41 6.70 12.18 13.72
CA LEU A 41 6.56 12.79 12.40
C LEU A 41 5.55 13.94 12.46
N PRO A 42 5.79 15.05 11.71
CA PRO A 42 4.84 16.16 11.67
C PRO A 42 3.52 15.71 11.02
N GLU A 43 2.38 16.22 11.47
CA GLU A 43 1.08 15.87 10.87
C GLU A 43 0.98 16.28 9.41
N HIS A 44 1.46 17.47 9.04
CA HIS A 44 1.51 17.92 7.65
C HIS A 44 2.97 18.01 7.16
N PRO A 45 3.29 17.50 5.95
CA PRO A 45 2.38 16.87 4.96
C PRO A 45 2.10 15.37 5.20
N THR A 46 2.75 14.74 6.18
CA THR A 46 2.80 13.28 6.40
C THR A 46 1.44 12.58 6.46
N TYR A 47 0.40 13.24 6.98
CA TYR A 47 -0.93 12.65 7.09
C TYR A 47 -1.57 12.39 5.71
N GLU A 48 -1.33 13.26 4.73
CA GLU A 48 -1.82 13.05 3.36
C GLU A 48 -1.12 11.85 2.72
N ASP A 49 0.19 11.75 2.88
CA ASP A 49 0.97 10.59 2.42
C ASP A 49 0.52 9.29 3.12
N TYR A 50 0.14 9.36 4.40
CA TYR A 50 -0.48 8.23 5.11
C TYR A 50 -1.82 7.83 4.47
N LEU A 51 -2.67 8.80 4.10
CA LEU A 51 -3.95 8.50 3.45
C LEU A 51 -3.74 7.84 2.10
N GLU A 52 -2.78 8.31 1.32
CA GLU A 52 -2.39 7.71 0.04
C GLU A 52 -1.85 6.29 0.25
N ALA A 53 -0.88 6.10 1.15
CA ALA A 53 -0.34 4.79 1.50
C ALA A 53 -1.44 3.82 1.98
N LYS A 54 -2.41 4.32 2.76
CA LYS A 54 -3.56 3.53 3.19
C LYS A 54 -4.44 3.10 2.02
N SER A 55 -4.71 3.99 1.07
CA SER A 55 -5.48 3.64 -0.13
C SER A 55 -4.77 2.55 -0.94
N LEU A 56 -3.48 2.74 -1.23
CA LEU A 56 -2.66 1.76 -1.96
C LEU A 56 -2.63 0.40 -1.24
N TYR A 57 -2.56 0.40 0.09
CA TYR A 57 -2.60 -0.84 0.87
C TYR A 57 -3.93 -1.58 0.76
N GLU A 58 -5.07 -0.88 0.76
CA GLU A 58 -6.37 -1.51 0.52
C GLU A 58 -6.49 -2.02 -0.93
N ASP A 59 -5.98 -1.27 -1.91
CA ASP A 59 -5.95 -1.71 -3.31
C ASP A 59 -5.14 -3.00 -3.49
N LEU A 60 -4.00 -3.15 -2.79
CA LEU A 60 -3.22 -4.39 -2.79
C LEU A 60 -4.00 -5.58 -2.21
N LYS A 61 -4.83 -5.36 -1.18
CA LYS A 61 -5.66 -6.43 -0.63
C LYS A 61 -6.71 -6.89 -1.64
N GLU A 62 -7.35 -5.96 -2.33
CA GLU A 62 -8.36 -6.26 -3.34
C GLU A 62 -7.74 -6.93 -4.57
N LEU A 63 -6.60 -6.45 -5.06
CA LEU A 63 -5.85 -7.09 -6.15
C LEU A 63 -5.44 -8.52 -5.79
N ARG A 64 -4.96 -8.72 -4.55
CA ARG A 64 -4.62 -10.06 -4.06
C ARG A 64 -5.84 -10.98 -4.02
N LYS A 65 -6.98 -10.49 -3.56
CA LYS A 65 -8.24 -11.25 -3.56
C LYS A 65 -8.67 -11.63 -4.97
N LYS A 66 -8.66 -10.68 -5.91
CA LYS A 66 -8.97 -10.94 -7.33
C LYS A 66 -8.02 -11.97 -7.94
N LEU A 67 -6.72 -11.90 -7.61
CA LEU A 67 -5.75 -12.89 -8.09
C LEU A 67 -6.11 -14.30 -7.61
N TYR A 68 -6.46 -14.47 -6.32
CA TYR A 68 -6.90 -15.78 -5.82
C TYR A 68 -8.15 -16.29 -6.53
N GLU A 69 -9.16 -15.44 -6.73
CA GLU A 69 -10.38 -15.82 -7.45
C GLU A 69 -10.11 -16.26 -8.89
N VAL A 70 -9.14 -15.64 -9.57
CA VAL A 70 -8.73 -16.05 -10.92
C VAL A 70 -7.98 -17.39 -10.88
N LEU A 71 -7.08 -17.57 -9.92
CA LEU A 71 -6.30 -18.80 -9.78
C LEU A 71 -7.15 -20.02 -9.42
N GLU A 72 -8.21 -19.85 -8.61
CA GLU A 72 -9.15 -20.93 -8.27
C GLU A 72 -9.99 -21.44 -9.44
N ARG A 73 -10.06 -20.66 -10.54
CA ARG A 73 -10.82 -21.00 -11.75
C ARG A 73 -9.97 -21.67 -12.83
N LEU A 74 -8.66 -21.79 -12.61
CA LEU A 74 -7.71 -22.46 -13.52
C LEU A 74 -7.65 -23.96 -13.23
#